data_AF-A0A024P8I0-F1
#
_entry.id   AF-A0A024P8I0-F1
#
_cell.length_a   1.000
_cell.length_b   1.000
_cell.length_c   1.000
_cell.angle_alpha   90.00
_cell.angle_beta   90.00
_cell.angle_gamma   90.00
#
_symmetry.space_group_name_H-M   'P 1'
#
loop_
_entity.id
_entity.type
_entity.pdbx_description
1 polymer ?
#
loop_
_entity_poly.entity_id
_entity_poly.type
_entity_poly.pdbx_seq_one_letter_code
_entity_poly.pdbx_strand_id
1 'polypeptide(L)'
;MEDRLVISMIQCFFIAFGVIVGGTIIGSIGSFLTGEAALTSMFRIAKGLRIWAIVAAIGGTFDAISNFEKGIFDGSTFDVFKQVMIIIAAMGGVKTALLLFEWLLGDEVT
;
A
#
# COMPACT_ATOMS: atom_id res chain seq x y z
N MET A 1 13.29 21.36 6.12
CA MET A 1 12.01 20.68 6.45
C MET A 1 11.54 19.79 5.30
N GLU A 2 11.74 20.18 4.03
CA GLU A 2 11.48 19.32 2.86
C GLU A 2 12.22 17.98 2.86
N ASP A 3 13.48 17.94 3.33
CA ASP A 3 14.26 16.68 3.33
C ASP A 3 13.55 15.56 4.11
N ARG A 4 12.87 15.90 5.22
CA ARG A 4 12.13 14.93 6.02
C ARG A 4 10.89 14.41 5.31
N LEU A 5 10.22 15.24 4.51
CA LEU A 5 9.05 14.84 3.74
C LEU A 5 9.44 13.86 2.64
N VAL A 6 10.52 14.15 1.91
CA VAL A 6 11.02 13.26 0.85
C VAL A 6 11.43 11.90 1.42
N ILE A 7 12.11 11.88 2.58
CA ILE A 7 12.46 10.64 3.28
C ILE A 7 11.20 9.83 3.62
N SER A 8 10.19 10.48 4.22
CA SER A 8 8.92 9.82 4.56
C SER A 8 8.17 9.29 3.33
N MET A 9 8.16 10.03 2.22
CA MET A 9 7.55 9.58 0.97
C MET A 9 8.24 8.32 0.44
N ILE A 10 9.58 8.32 0.41
CA ILE A 10 10.36 7.16 -0.05
C ILE A 10 10.08 5.96 0.85
N GLN A 11 10.12 6.14 2.17
CA GLN A 11 9.82 5.07 3.12
C GLN A 11 8.40 4.52 2.94
N CYS A 12 7.39 5.40 2.85
CA CYS A 12 6.00 4.99 2.66
C CYS A 12 5.79 4.26 1.35
N PHE A 13 6.44 4.71 0.27
CA PHE A 13 6.42 4.03 -1.02
C PHE A 13 6.94 2.59 -0.89
N PHE A 14 8.13 2.41 -0.30
CA PHE A 14 8.75 1.09 -0.19
C PHE A 14 8.04 0.17 0.81
N ILE A 15 7.49 0.71 1.90
CA ILE A 15 6.68 -0.08 2.84
C ILE A 15 5.41 -0.59 2.15
N ALA A 16 4.66 0.30 1.49
CA ALA A 16 3.44 -0.10 0.79
C ALA A 16 3.71 -1.11 -0.33
N PHE A 17 4.78 -0.88 -1.11
CA PHE A 17 5.25 -1.84 -2.12
C PHE A 17 5.58 -3.20 -1.51
N GLY A 18 6.37 -3.23 -0.43
CA GLY A 18 6.77 -4.45 0.25
C GLY A 18 5.59 -5.23 0.84
N VAL A 19 4.59 -4.54 1.40
CA VAL A 19 3.38 -5.18 1.93
C VAL A 19 2.60 -5.88 0.82
N ILE A 20 2.43 -5.25 -0.33
CA ILE A 20 1.73 -5.87 -1.47
C ILE A 20 2.53 -7.05 -2.01
N VAL A 21 3.84 -6.88 -2.25
CA VAL A 21 4.67 -7.94 -2.83
C VAL A 21 4.78 -9.14 -1.88
N GLY A 22 5.16 -8.90 -0.63
CA GLY A 22 5.32 -9.95 0.38
C GLY A 22 3.99 -10.62 0.74
N GLY A 23 2.94 -9.83 0.99
CA GLY A 23 1.63 -10.35 1.37
C GLY A 23 0.98 -11.18 0.26
N THR A 24 1.16 -10.78 -1.00
CA THR A 24 0.66 -11.53 -2.16
C THR A 24 1.44 -12.82 -2.36
N ILE A 25 2.78 -12.79 -2.33
CA ILE A 25 3.62 -13.98 -2.52
C ILE A 25 3.36 -14.98 -1.40
N ILE A 26 3.49 -14.58 -0.14
CA ILE A 26 3.30 -15.50 1.00
C ILE A 26 1.84 -15.95 1.11
N GLY A 27 0.88 -15.05 0.88
CA GLY A 27 -0.54 -15.38 0.90
C GLY A 27 -0.92 -16.42 -0.17
N SER A 28 -0.33 -16.33 -1.36
CA SER A 28 -0.57 -17.30 -2.43
C SER A 28 -0.05 -18.71 -2.12
N ILE A 29 1.02 -18.82 -1.32
CA ILE A 29 1.50 -20.11 -0.80
C ILE A 29 0.43 -20.70 0.13
N GLY A 30 -0.19 -19.87 0.97
CA GLY A 30 -1.34 -20.28 1.79
C GLY A 30 -2.49 -20.83 0.95
N SER A 31 -2.87 -20.11 -0.11
CA SER A 31 -3.90 -20.56 -1.05
C SER A 31 -3.55 -21.87 -1.75
N PHE A 32 -2.28 -22.07 -2.13
CA PHE A 32 -1.82 -23.32 -2.70
C PHE A 32 -1.97 -24.49 -1.73
N LEU A 33 -1.62 -24.29 -0.45
CA LEU A 33 -1.76 -25.31 0.60
C LEU A 33 -3.21 -25.66 0.89
N THR A 34 -4.15 -24.74 0.67
CA THR A 34 -5.60 -24.98 0.83
C THR A 34 -6.26 -25.57 -0.42
N GLY A 35 -5.51 -25.83 -1.50
CA GLY A 35 -6.02 -26.41 -2.74
C GLY A 35 -6.61 -25.41 -3.73
N GLU A 36 -6.41 -24.10 -3.53
CA GLU A 36 -6.79 -23.06 -4.50
C GLU A 36 -5.65 -22.83 -5.52
N ALA A 37 -6.02 -22.32 -6.71
CA ALA A 37 -5.04 -21.93 -7.72
C ALA A 37 -4.23 -20.70 -7.24
N ALA A 38 -2.93 -20.92 -7.00
CA ALA A 38 -2.02 -19.90 -6.47
C ALA A 38 -2.02 -18.61 -7.31
N LEU A 39 -1.97 -18.72 -8.64
CA LEU A 39 -1.93 -17.57 -9.55
C LEU A 39 -3.22 -16.74 -9.51
N THR A 40 -4.39 -17.38 -9.50
CA THR A 40 -5.68 -16.68 -9.37
C THR A 40 -5.83 -16.02 -8.01
N SER A 41 -5.32 -16.66 -6.95
CA SER A 41 -5.35 -16.10 -5.60
C SER A 41 -4.46 -14.87 -5.44
N MET A 42 -3.34 -14.78 -6.17
CA MET A 42 -2.41 -13.64 -6.10
C MET A 42 -3.11 -12.32 -6.42
N PHE A 43 -3.86 -12.24 -7.52
CA PHE A 43 -4.59 -11.01 -7.89
C PHE A 43 -5.65 -10.63 -6.86
N ARG A 44 -6.37 -11.63 -6.33
CA ARG A 44 -7.39 -11.42 -5.29
C ARG A 44 -6.77 -10.86 -4.00
N ILE A 45 -5.66 -11.45 -3.56
CA ILE A 45 -4.94 -11.03 -2.35
C ILE A 45 -4.34 -9.63 -2.56
N ALA A 46 -3.67 -9.40 -3.69
CA ALA A 46 -3.07 -8.12 -4.03
C ALA A 46 -4.11 -6.99 -4.07
N LYS A 47 -5.29 -7.23 -4.66
CA LYS A 47 -6.42 -6.29 -4.67
C LYS A 47 -6.95 -6.02 -3.25
N GLY A 48 -7.08 -7.06 -2.42
CA GLY A 48 -7.52 -6.93 -1.03
C GLY A 48 -6.56 -6.16 -0.13
N LEU A 49 -5.25 -6.29 -0.37
CA LEU A 49 -4.21 -5.63 0.44
C LEU A 49 -3.99 -4.15 0.09
N ARG A 50 -4.59 -3.59 -0.97
CA ARG A 50 -4.31 -2.23 -1.45
C ARG A 50 -4.47 -1.17 -0.37
N ILE A 51 -5.59 -1.19 0.34
CA ILE A 51 -5.86 -0.21 1.41
C ILE A 51 -4.96 -0.50 2.61
N TRP A 52 -4.85 -1.77 3.00
CA TRP A 52 -4.02 -2.20 4.14
C TRP A 52 -2.54 -1.85 3.98
N ALA A 53 -2.00 -1.91 2.75
CA ALA A 53 -0.63 -1.51 2.45
C ALA A 53 -0.41 -0.01 2.63
N ILE A 54 -1.40 0.83 2.29
CA ILE A 54 -1.35 2.27 2.53
C ILE A 54 -1.43 2.55 4.04
N VAL A 55 -2.32 1.88 4.77
CA VAL A 55 -2.42 2.03 6.23
C VAL A 55 -1.12 1.59 6.92
N ALA A 56 -0.55 0.47 6.50
CA ALA A 56 0.74 -0.03 6.99
C ALA A 56 1.88 0.97 6.77
N ALA A 57 1.92 1.63 5.61
CA ALA A 57 2.93 2.62 5.29
C ALA A 57 2.85 3.89 6.17
N ILE A 58 1.64 4.33 6.53
CA ILE A 58 1.43 5.58 7.28
C ILE A 58 1.64 5.37 8.80
N GLY A 59 1.49 4.15 9.31
CA GLY A 59 1.67 3.88 10.73
C GLY A 59 1.01 2.59 11.26
N GLY A 60 0.39 1.79 10.39
CA GLY A 60 -0.10 0.44 10.72
C GLY A 60 -1.42 0.38 11.49
N THR A 61 -1.96 1.50 11.98
CA THR A 61 -3.21 1.54 12.75
C THR A 61 -4.21 2.56 12.18
N PHE A 62 -5.51 2.31 12.44
CA PHE A 62 -6.59 3.23 12.08
C PHE A 62 -6.44 4.62 12.75
N ASP A 63 -5.74 4.67 13.89
CA ASP A 63 -5.44 5.93 14.59
C ASP A 63 -4.63 6.90 13.73
N ALA A 64 -3.76 6.40 12.85
CA ALA A 64 -3.01 7.25 11.94
C ALA A 64 -3.93 7.97 10.93
N ILE A 65 -5.04 7.33 10.54
CA ILE A 65 -6.08 7.93 9.68
C ILE A 65 -6.96 8.88 10.49
N SER A 66 -7.37 8.52 11.70
CA SER A 66 -8.20 9.38 12.56
C SER A 66 -7.45 10.66 12.98
N ASN A 67 -6.15 10.56 13.25
CA ASN A 67 -5.32 11.73 13.55
C ASN A 67 -5.10 12.62 12.31
N PHE A 68 -5.08 12.04 11.11
CA PHE A 68 -5.11 12.80 9.86
C PHE A 68 -6.42 13.59 9.73
N GLU A 69 -7.56 12.97 10.00
CA GLU A 69 -8.88 13.62 9.97
C GLU A 69 -8.97 14.77 10.97
N LYS A 70 -8.47 14.57 12.20
CA LYS A 70 -8.40 15.64 13.22
C LYS A 70 -7.44 16.76 12.83
N GLY A 71 -6.29 16.43 12.24
CA GLY A 71 -5.32 17.42 11.75
C GLY A 71 -5.84 18.30 10.61
N ILE A 72 -6.76 17.78 9.78
CA ILE A 72 -7.51 18.57 8.80
C ILE A 72 -8.43 19.57 9.49
N PHE A 73 -9.08 19.16 10.59
CA PHE A 73 -10.06 19.97 11.31
C PHE A 73 -9.41 21.07 12.17
N ASP A 74 -8.21 20.83 12.70
CA ASP A 74 -7.44 21.79 13.52
C ASP A 74 -6.72 22.89 12.72
N GLY A 75 -6.81 22.90 11.38
CA GLY A 75 -6.55 24.09 10.58
C GLY A 75 -5.11 24.35 10.09
N SER A 76 -4.18 23.38 10.19
CA SER A 76 -2.87 23.49 9.52
C SER A 76 -2.96 23.00 8.07
N THR A 77 -3.44 23.84 7.15
CA THR A 77 -3.54 23.52 5.71
C THR A 77 -2.22 22.99 5.12
N PHE A 78 -1.07 23.44 5.65
CA PHE A 78 0.24 23.00 5.21
C PHE A 78 0.55 21.56 5.64
N ASP A 79 0.17 21.13 6.85
CA ASP A 79 0.44 19.76 7.31
C ASP A 79 -0.49 18.74 6.64
N VAL A 80 -1.73 19.14 6.34
CA VAL A 80 -2.64 18.34 5.51
C VAL A 80 -2.01 18.05 4.15
N PHE A 81 -1.46 19.08 3.49
CA PHE A 81 -0.81 18.92 2.20
C PHE A 81 0.36 17.91 2.25
N LYS A 82 1.21 17.99 3.28
CA LYS A 82 2.30 17.03 3.46
C LYS A 82 1.79 15.60 3.58
N GLN A 83 0.72 15.41 4.36
CA GLN A 83 0.19 14.09 4.59
C GLN A 83 -0.50 13.50 3.35
N VAL A 84 -1.17 14.35 2.56
CA VAL A 84 -1.66 13.97 1.23
C VAL A 84 -0.50 13.52 0.32
N MET A 85 0.62 14.23 0.30
CA MET A 85 1.80 13.83 -0.48
C MET A 85 2.38 12.49 -0.03
N ILE A 86 2.38 12.19 1.27
CA ILE A 86 2.81 10.90 1.81
C ILE A 86 1.85 9.77 1.38
N ILE A 87 0.53 10.01 1.44
CA ILE A 87 -0.49 9.06 0.97
C ILE A 87 -0.30 8.77 -0.52
N ILE A 88 -0.07 9.81 -1.34
CA ILE A 88 0.19 9.66 -2.77
C ILE A 88 1.44 8.81 -3.01
N ALA A 89 2.50 9.00 -2.23
CA ALA A 89 3.70 8.18 -2.32
C ALA A 89 3.42 6.69 -1.98
N ALA A 90 2.66 6.43 -0.92
CA ALA A 90 2.23 5.07 -0.56
C ALA A 90 1.37 4.43 -1.66
N MET A 91 0.41 5.18 -2.22
CA MET A 91 -0.41 4.74 -3.36
C MET A 91 0.44 4.42 -4.58
N GLY A 92 1.49 5.20 -4.83
CA GLY A 92 2.50 4.92 -5.85
C GLY A 92 3.13 3.55 -5.65
N GLY A 93 3.59 3.25 -4.42
CA GLY A 93 4.19 1.96 -4.06
C GLY A 93 3.25 0.78 -4.30
N VAL A 94 1.98 0.91 -3.89
CA VAL A 94 0.94 -0.09 -4.17
C VAL A 94 0.75 -0.28 -5.67
N LYS A 95 0.60 0.80 -6.44
CA LYS A 95 0.34 0.69 -7.89
C LYS A 95 1.53 0.08 -8.63
N THR A 96 2.76 0.42 -8.24
CA THR A 96 3.98 -0.20 -8.80
C THR A 96 4.03 -1.69 -8.49
N ALA A 97 3.68 -2.12 -7.27
CA ALA A 97 3.63 -3.54 -6.92
C ALA A 97 2.57 -4.30 -7.73
N LEU A 98 1.39 -3.69 -7.95
CA LEU A 98 0.35 -4.30 -8.78
C LEU A 98 0.77 -4.43 -10.24
N LEU A 99 1.37 -3.38 -10.81
CA LEU A 99 1.91 -3.41 -12.17
C LEU A 99 3.01 -4.46 -12.33
N LEU A 100 3.85 -4.64 -11.30
CA LEU A 100 4.86 -5.70 -11.27
C LEU A 100 4.19 -7.08 -11.37
N PHE A 101 3.12 -7.32 -10.61
CA PHE A 101 2.38 -8.58 -10.67
C PHE A 101 1.67 -8.78 -12.00
N GLU A 102 1.04 -7.74 -12.56
CA GLU A 102 0.44 -7.77 -13.91
C GLU A 102 1.50 -8.15 -14.97
N TRP A 103 2.72 -7.60 -14.87
CA TRP A 103 3.79 -7.92 -15.80
C TRP A 103 4.36 -9.34 -15.62
N LEU A 104 4.48 -9.80 -14.37
CA LEU A 104 5.06 -11.11 -14.04
C LEU A 104 4.11 -12.28 -14.32
N LEU A 105 2.81 -12.09 -14.05
CA LEU A 105 1.79 -13.14 -14.11
C LEU A 105 1.00 -13.12 -15.42
N GLY A 106 1.11 -12.03 -16.19
CA GLY A 106 0.25 -11.76 -17.34
C GLY A 106 -1.09 -11.13 -16.93
N ASP A 107 -1.81 -10.59 -17.91
CA ASP A 107 -3.11 -9.96 -17.66
C ASP A 107 -4.10 -11.00 -17.14
N GLU A 108 -4.94 -10.60 -16.18
CA GLU A 108 -6.01 -11.43 -15.63
C GLU A 108 -6.92 -11.79 -16.80
N VAL A 109 -6.81 -13.01 -17.34
CA VAL A 109 -7.72 -13.50 -18.39
C VAL A 109 -9.08 -13.68 -17.73
N THR A 110 -9.87 -12.60 -17.70
CA THR A 110 -11.29 -12.58 -17.36
C THR A 110 -12.11 -13.41 -18.33
#